data_AF-A0A4R0RU54-F1
#
_entry.id   AF-A0A4R0RU54-F1
#
_cell.length_a   1.000
_cell.length_b   1.000
_cell.length_c   1.000
_cell.angle_alpha   90.00
_cell.angle_beta   90.00
_cell.angle_gamma   90.00
#
_symmetry.space_group_name_H-M   'P 1'
#
loop_
_entity.id
_entity.type
_entity.pdbx_description
1 polymer ?
#
loop_
_entity_poly.entity_id
_entity_poly.type
_entity_poly.pdbx_seq_one_letter_code
_entity_poly.pdbx_strand_id
1 'polypeptide(L)'
;MATLSALPTELLLLILSDVAVDAGAGHITTTVGRVCKSLRHLVESSGLDVMYTSLLGTRAMKLFLEFLGHKKIAQTRVLSLLVVVDREHDNGSSGPTTCLELPVLPALIDLHLSGLIVTSPNRTPNLKRLQLLRILDLPPEDDDGLLPVLAPALTHFKLAFRVPSAAVLVKIFKTFRPYLDMTIARILHPNIALDIAAKHGFPISLRRVVLRFDIPADTSEDDDVDLAYRQEIKAALENVASLIDALVPDFQAIIPYFFLEIPLVVLPSANVGEYEGDGAGEDGRGYAEEFVKGWVAVNSGKDLTWT
;
A
#
# COMPACT_ATOMS: atom_id res chain seq x y z
N MET A 1 -24.51 37.38 14.24
CA MET A 1 -23.20 36.68 14.18
C MET A 1 -23.28 35.65 13.07
N ALA A 2 -22.29 35.59 12.18
CA ALA A 2 -22.25 34.56 11.16
C ALA A 2 -21.93 33.20 11.82
N THR A 3 -22.77 32.20 11.59
CA THR A 3 -22.55 30.83 12.06
C THR A 3 -21.98 29.99 10.94
N LEU A 4 -21.22 28.93 11.28
CA LEU A 4 -20.68 27.99 10.30
C LEU A 4 -21.79 27.38 9.42
N SER A 5 -22.98 27.16 10.00
CA SER A 5 -24.17 26.66 9.30
C SER A 5 -24.75 27.61 8.25
N ALA A 6 -24.30 28.87 8.17
CA ALA A 6 -24.71 29.83 7.15
C ALA A 6 -23.87 29.73 5.87
N LEU A 7 -22.78 28.94 5.89
CA LEU A 7 -21.97 28.69 4.71
C LEU A 7 -22.72 27.77 3.71
N PRO A 8 -22.50 27.95 2.40
CA PRO A 8 -22.89 26.97 1.39
C PRO A 8 -22.39 25.56 1.71
N THR A 9 -23.20 24.56 1.38
CA THR A 9 -22.90 23.14 1.63
C THR A 9 -21.56 22.71 1.05
N GLU A 10 -21.19 23.25 -0.11
CA GLU A 10 -19.94 22.94 -0.80
C GLU A 10 -18.72 23.40 0.00
N LEU A 11 -18.78 24.60 0.59
CA LEU A 11 -17.71 25.12 1.44
C LEU A 11 -17.63 24.36 2.75
N LEU A 12 -18.78 23.99 3.32
CA LEU A 12 -18.82 23.12 4.51
C LEU A 12 -18.18 21.77 4.23
N LEU A 13 -18.50 21.13 3.11
CA LEU A 13 -17.89 19.86 2.73
C LEU A 13 -16.40 19.98 2.51
N LEU A 14 -15.91 21.08 1.93
CA LEU A 14 -14.48 21.32 1.76
C LEU A 14 -13.76 21.43 3.11
N ILE A 15 -14.29 22.25 4.03
CA ILE A 15 -13.73 22.42 5.38
C ILE A 15 -13.75 21.08 6.13
N LEU A 16 -14.88 20.37 6.11
CA LEU A 16 -15.03 19.10 6.79
C LEU A 16 -14.18 17.99 6.16
N SER A 17 -13.92 18.04 4.85
CA SER A 17 -13.03 17.09 4.19
C SER A 17 -11.58 17.25 4.64
N ASP A 18 -11.14 18.48 4.87
CA ASP A 18 -9.80 18.77 5.41
C ASP A 18 -9.68 18.27 6.86
N VAL A 19 -10.70 18.50 7.67
CA VAL A 19 -10.78 17.96 9.03
C VAL A 19 -10.82 16.43 9.05
N ALA A 20 -11.46 15.79 8.07
CA ALA A 20 -11.55 14.33 7.97
C ALA A 20 -10.20 13.65 7.68
N VAL A 21 -9.21 14.38 7.15
CA VAL A 21 -7.84 13.88 6.92
C VAL A 21 -7.10 13.68 8.24
N ASP A 22 -7.41 14.48 9.26
CA ASP A 22 -6.76 14.41 10.57
C ASP A 22 -7.34 13.24 11.39
N ALA A 23 -6.85 12.04 11.12
CA ALA A 23 -7.25 10.84 11.87
C ALA A 23 -6.91 10.93 13.36
N GLY A 24 -5.98 11.82 13.76
CA GLY A 24 -5.65 12.08 15.17
C GLY A 24 -6.79 12.74 15.93
N ALA A 25 -7.68 13.46 15.25
CA ALA A 25 -8.88 14.06 15.84
C ALA A 25 -10.00 13.04 16.09
N GLY A 26 -9.86 11.79 15.65
CA GLY A 26 -10.89 10.76 15.68
C GLY A 26 -11.88 10.87 14.52
N HIS A 27 -12.83 9.93 14.44
CA HIS A 27 -13.81 9.90 13.33
C HIS A 27 -14.64 11.18 13.26
N ILE A 28 -14.70 11.80 12.08
CA ILE A 28 -15.45 13.05 11.85
C ILE A 28 -16.92 12.96 12.31
N THR A 29 -17.54 11.79 12.20
CA THR A 29 -18.92 11.55 12.68
C THR A 29 -19.03 11.64 14.19
N THR A 30 -18.01 11.22 14.93
CA THR A 30 -18.02 11.27 16.41
C THR A 30 -17.60 12.63 16.95
N THR A 31 -16.85 13.43 16.19
CA THR A 31 -16.46 14.78 16.59
C THR A 31 -17.45 15.82 16.07
N VAL A 32 -17.47 16.06 14.76
CA VAL A 32 -18.30 17.07 14.09
C VAL A 32 -19.79 16.68 14.15
N GLY A 33 -20.10 15.39 13.97
CA GLY A 33 -21.49 14.92 14.01
C GLY A 33 -22.17 15.10 15.37
N ARG A 34 -21.41 15.26 16.47
CA ARG A 34 -21.97 15.55 17.80
C ARG A 34 -22.39 17.00 17.99
N VAL A 35 -21.88 17.93 17.17
CA VAL A 35 -22.17 19.37 17.31
C VAL A 35 -23.63 19.66 17.01
N CYS A 36 -24.17 19.16 15.90
CA CYS A 36 -25.59 19.28 15.58
C CYS A 36 -26.07 18.23 14.57
N LYS A 37 -27.39 18.00 14.52
CA LYS A 37 -28.02 17.03 13.61
C LYS A 37 -27.76 17.32 12.13
N SER A 38 -27.68 18.60 11.75
CA SER A 38 -27.45 19.02 10.37
C SER A 38 -26.04 18.62 9.90
N LEU A 39 -25.01 18.85 10.72
CA LEU A 39 -23.64 18.44 10.42
C LEU A 39 -23.49 16.92 10.39
N ARG A 40 -24.14 16.20 11.32
CA ARG A 40 -24.17 14.74 11.30
C ARG A 40 -24.76 14.21 9.98
N HIS A 41 -25.93 14.70 9.60
CA HIS A 41 -26.57 14.30 8.35
C HIS A 41 -25.72 14.67 7.14
N LEU A 42 -25.08 15.84 7.15
CA LEU A 42 -24.17 16.26 6.08
C LEU A 42 -23.02 15.26 5.94
N VAL A 43 -22.32 14.93 7.03
CA VAL A 43 -21.20 13.97 7.05
C VAL A 43 -21.62 12.58 6.56
N GLU A 44 -22.72 12.05 7.08
CA GLU A 44 -23.23 10.71 6.74
C GLU A 44 -23.72 10.64 5.27
N SER A 45 -24.44 11.67 4.80
CA SER A 45 -24.98 11.70 3.43
C SER A 45 -23.93 11.98 2.36
N SER A 46 -22.86 12.71 2.71
CA SER A 46 -21.75 12.99 1.80
C SER A 46 -20.69 11.88 1.78
N GLY A 47 -20.75 10.93 2.71
CA GLY A 47 -19.75 9.86 2.84
C GLY A 47 -18.41 10.32 3.43
N LEU A 48 -18.40 11.45 4.15
CA LEU A 48 -17.17 11.95 4.79
C LEU A 48 -16.73 11.04 5.94
N ASP A 49 -17.68 10.33 6.54
CA ASP A 49 -17.48 9.34 7.60
C ASP A 49 -16.62 8.15 7.17
N VAL A 50 -16.59 7.84 5.88
CA VAL A 50 -15.87 6.69 5.30
C VAL A 50 -14.73 7.09 4.35
N MET A 51 -14.45 8.39 4.21
CA MET A 51 -13.48 8.92 3.26
C MET A 51 -12.06 8.37 3.48
N TYR A 52 -11.68 8.27 4.75
CA TYR A 52 -10.45 7.67 5.23
C TYR A 52 -10.85 6.57 6.21
N THR A 53 -10.70 5.30 5.81
CA THR A 53 -11.11 4.17 6.64
C THR A 53 -9.91 3.25 6.92
N SER A 54 -9.69 2.95 8.20
CA SER A 54 -8.79 1.89 8.64
C SER A 54 -9.60 0.73 9.21
N LEU A 55 -9.33 -0.50 8.76
CA LEU A 55 -10.01 -1.72 9.15
C LEU A 55 -9.00 -2.70 9.73
N LEU A 56 -9.22 -3.07 10.98
CA LEU A 56 -8.43 -4.10 11.66
C LEU A 56 -9.22 -5.41 11.71
N GLY A 57 -8.63 -6.47 11.16
CA GLY A 57 -9.17 -7.82 11.13
C GLY A 57 -10.08 -8.12 9.93
N THR A 58 -10.12 -9.39 9.56
CA THR A 58 -10.88 -9.89 8.38
C THR A 58 -12.39 -9.73 8.54
N ARG A 59 -12.92 -9.81 9.77
CA ARG A 59 -14.36 -9.63 10.03
C ARG A 59 -14.81 -8.20 9.77
N ALA A 60 -14.10 -7.21 10.31
CA ALA A 60 -14.41 -5.80 10.11
C ALA A 60 -14.31 -5.42 8.63
N MET A 61 -13.26 -5.91 7.96
CA MET A 61 -13.09 -5.80 6.52
C MET A 61 -14.30 -6.34 5.74
N LYS A 62 -14.72 -7.59 5.97
CA LYS A 62 -15.86 -8.20 5.27
C LYS A 62 -17.15 -7.41 5.45
N LEU A 63 -17.48 -7.05 6.70
CA LEU A 63 -18.67 -6.25 7.01
C LEU A 63 -18.65 -4.89 6.33
N PHE A 64 -17.48 -4.23 6.30
CA PHE A 64 -17.33 -2.94 5.64
C PHE A 64 -17.47 -3.05 4.11
N LEU A 65 -16.86 -4.05 3.48
CA LEU A 65 -16.98 -4.26 2.03
C LEU A 65 -18.41 -4.63 1.62
N GLU A 66 -19.08 -5.46 2.43
CA GLU A 66 -20.50 -5.77 2.25
C GLU A 66 -21.36 -4.50 2.36
N PHE A 67 -21.11 -3.67 3.39
CA PHE A 67 -21.77 -2.38 3.55
C PHE A 67 -21.56 -1.45 2.34
N LEU A 68 -20.34 -1.39 1.81
CA LEU A 68 -20.04 -0.63 0.59
C LEU A 68 -20.76 -1.18 -0.64
N GLY A 69 -20.91 -2.50 -0.75
CA GLY A 69 -21.65 -3.15 -1.84
C GLY A 69 -23.14 -2.77 -1.88
N HIS A 70 -23.72 -2.41 -0.74
CA HIS A 70 -25.12 -1.95 -0.64
C HIS A 70 -25.30 -0.45 -0.89
N LYS A 71 -24.22 0.35 -0.82
CA LYS A 71 -24.29 1.80 -1.09
C LYS A 71 -24.37 2.07 -2.60
N LYS A 72 -25.09 3.13 -2.98
CA LYS A 72 -25.05 3.62 -4.37
C LYS A 72 -23.61 4.05 -4.69
N ILE A 73 -23.12 3.70 -5.88
CA ILE A 73 -21.73 4.01 -6.33
C ILE A 73 -21.39 5.50 -6.18
N ALA A 74 -22.34 6.41 -6.40
CA ALA A 74 -22.12 7.86 -6.24
C ALA A 74 -21.84 8.30 -4.78
N GLN A 75 -22.13 7.43 -3.81
CA GLN A 75 -22.00 7.67 -2.36
C GLN A 75 -20.79 6.94 -1.76
N THR A 76 -20.09 6.09 -2.52
CA THR A 76 -18.88 5.40 -2.05
C THR A 76 -17.66 6.28 -2.30
N ARG A 77 -17.44 7.25 -1.40
CA ARG A 77 -16.31 8.20 -1.44
C ARG A 77 -15.13 7.75 -0.58
N VAL A 78 -14.83 6.46 -0.57
CA VAL A 78 -13.62 5.95 0.10
C VAL A 78 -12.43 6.40 -0.74
N LEU A 79 -11.68 7.40 -0.28
CA LEU A 79 -10.49 7.91 -0.96
C LEU A 79 -9.26 7.09 -0.56
N SER A 80 -9.19 6.70 0.71
CA SER A 80 -8.06 5.98 1.28
C SER A 80 -8.54 4.86 2.17
N LEU A 81 -8.07 3.65 1.91
CA LEU A 81 -8.45 2.44 2.64
C LEU A 81 -7.21 1.74 3.18
N LEU A 82 -7.13 1.59 4.50
CA LEU A 82 -6.15 0.73 5.17
C LEU A 82 -6.86 -0.52 5.68
N VAL A 83 -6.34 -1.70 5.31
CA VAL A 83 -6.83 -2.99 5.81
C VAL A 83 -5.65 -3.76 6.40
N VAL A 84 -5.75 -4.10 7.68
CA VAL A 84 -4.74 -4.86 8.40
C VAL A 84 -5.38 -6.17 8.85
N VAL A 85 -4.84 -7.30 8.38
CA VAL A 85 -5.25 -8.60 8.89
C VAL A 85 -4.43 -8.94 10.12
N ASP A 86 -5.15 -9.12 11.23
CA ASP A 86 -4.63 -9.78 12.42
C ASP A 86 -4.46 -11.28 12.13
N ARG A 87 -3.24 -11.78 12.29
CA ARG A 87 -2.86 -13.18 12.02
C ARG A 87 -2.56 -13.98 13.30
N GLU A 88 -2.69 -13.38 14.47
CA GLU A 88 -2.11 -13.96 15.68
C GLU A 88 -2.90 -15.11 16.28
N HIS A 89 -4.10 -15.40 15.76
CA HIS A 89 -4.91 -16.52 16.22
C HIS A 89 -4.79 -17.79 15.37
N ASP A 90 -4.04 -17.79 14.27
CA ASP A 90 -3.91 -18.94 13.38
C ASP A 90 -2.63 -19.77 13.69
N ASN A 91 -2.45 -20.22 14.94
CA ASN A 91 -1.59 -21.33 15.41
C ASN A 91 -0.38 -21.77 14.53
N GLY A 92 0.43 -20.83 14.02
CA GLY A 92 1.61 -21.14 13.20
C GLY A 92 1.33 -21.80 11.84
N SER A 93 0.08 -21.81 11.37
CA SER A 93 -0.22 -22.32 10.03
C SER A 93 0.27 -21.31 9.00
N SER A 94 1.25 -21.70 8.16
CA SER A 94 1.71 -20.93 7.00
C SER A 94 0.66 -20.94 5.88
N GLY A 95 -0.58 -20.58 6.22
CA GLY A 95 -1.69 -20.55 5.28
C GLY A 95 -1.40 -19.61 4.11
N PRO A 96 -1.99 -19.89 2.93
CA PRO A 96 -1.85 -19.01 1.77
C PRO A 96 -2.29 -17.58 2.13
N THR A 97 -1.63 -16.58 1.56
CA THR A 97 -2.01 -15.17 1.75
C THR A 97 -3.48 -14.99 1.43
N THR A 98 -4.25 -14.40 2.35
CA THR A 98 -5.68 -14.19 2.16
C THR A 98 -5.93 -13.20 1.01
N CYS A 99 -6.78 -13.60 0.08
CA CYS A 99 -7.18 -12.79 -1.06
C CYS A 99 -8.37 -11.90 -0.70
N LEU A 100 -8.32 -10.64 -1.13
CA LEU A 100 -9.35 -9.63 -0.94
C LEU A 100 -10.06 -9.35 -2.26
N GLU A 101 -11.38 -9.51 -2.25
CA GLU A 101 -12.25 -9.06 -3.33
C GLU A 101 -12.75 -7.65 -3.01
N LEU A 102 -12.22 -6.65 -3.71
CA LEU A 102 -12.67 -5.27 -3.56
C LEU A 102 -13.91 -5.01 -4.43
N PRO A 103 -14.95 -4.33 -3.91
CA PRO A 103 -16.00 -3.79 -4.76
C PRO A 103 -15.45 -2.68 -5.66
N VAL A 104 -16.23 -2.25 -6.64
CA VAL A 104 -15.85 -1.09 -7.48
C VAL A 104 -15.85 0.17 -6.62
N LEU A 105 -14.67 0.69 -6.33
CA LEU A 105 -14.45 1.91 -5.56
C LEU A 105 -13.87 2.99 -6.47
N PRO A 106 -14.73 3.73 -7.21
CA PRO A 106 -14.26 4.67 -8.22
C PRO A 106 -13.54 5.88 -7.60
N ALA A 107 -13.80 6.19 -6.33
CA ALA A 107 -13.14 7.29 -5.63
C ALA A 107 -11.82 6.88 -4.97
N LEU A 108 -11.48 5.58 -4.92
CA LEU A 108 -10.31 5.10 -4.20
C LEU A 108 -9.02 5.55 -4.90
N ILE A 109 -8.22 6.34 -4.19
CA ILE A 109 -6.92 6.85 -4.63
C ILE A 109 -5.79 6.06 -3.98
N ASP A 110 -5.99 5.66 -2.73
CA ASP A 110 -4.99 5.04 -1.87
C ASP A 110 -5.49 3.74 -1.28
N LEU A 111 -4.71 2.68 -1.43
CA LEU A 111 -5.03 1.37 -0.89
C LEU A 111 -3.82 0.79 -0.18
N HIS A 112 -3.98 0.53 1.12
CA HIS A 112 -2.94 -0.01 1.98
C HIS A 112 -3.45 -1.35 2.54
N LEU A 113 -2.75 -2.42 2.20
CA LEU A 113 -3.10 -3.77 2.60
C LEU A 113 -1.94 -4.37 3.37
N SER A 114 -2.22 -4.94 4.53
CA SER A 114 -1.25 -5.66 5.34
C SER A 114 -1.71 -7.10 5.55
N GLY A 115 -0.90 -8.06 5.11
CA GLY A 115 -1.20 -9.50 5.16
C GLY A 115 -2.25 -9.96 4.13
N LEU A 116 -2.55 -9.12 3.14
CA LEU A 116 -3.59 -9.33 2.13
C LEU A 116 -3.07 -9.06 0.72
N ILE A 117 -3.69 -9.71 -0.26
CA ILE A 117 -3.49 -9.45 -1.69
C ILE A 117 -4.87 -9.25 -2.33
N VAL A 118 -4.99 -8.33 -3.29
CA VAL A 118 -6.22 -8.19 -4.09
C VAL A 118 -6.17 -9.15 -5.26
N THR A 119 -7.25 -9.87 -5.55
CA THR A 119 -7.32 -10.82 -6.70
C THR A 119 -8.47 -10.56 -7.67
N SER A 120 -9.42 -9.68 -7.33
CA SER A 120 -10.58 -9.45 -8.18
C SER A 120 -10.28 -8.40 -9.27
N PRO A 121 -10.73 -8.61 -10.53
CA PRO A 121 -10.55 -7.65 -11.63
C PRO A 121 -11.44 -6.38 -11.49
N ASN A 122 -12.01 -6.15 -10.32
CA ASN A 122 -12.84 -4.98 -10.06
C ASN A 122 -11.99 -3.72 -10.11
N ARG A 123 -12.29 -2.89 -11.11
CA ARG A 123 -11.49 -1.72 -11.45
C ARG A 123 -11.61 -0.69 -10.33
N THR A 124 -10.48 -0.32 -9.77
CA THR A 124 -10.28 0.93 -9.01
C THR A 124 -9.54 1.89 -9.93
N PRO A 125 -10.23 2.48 -10.95
CA PRO A 125 -9.56 3.16 -12.06
C PRO A 125 -8.78 4.40 -11.63
N ASN A 126 -9.11 4.96 -10.47
CA ASN A 126 -8.46 6.14 -9.91
C ASN A 126 -7.43 5.82 -8.84
N LEU A 127 -7.14 4.53 -8.58
CA LEU A 127 -6.13 4.13 -7.61
C LEU A 127 -4.76 4.59 -8.09
N LYS A 128 -4.14 5.51 -7.35
CA LYS A 128 -2.83 6.08 -7.66
C LYS A 128 -1.72 5.49 -6.81
N ARG A 129 -2.02 5.07 -5.58
CA ARG A 129 -1.03 4.51 -4.65
C ARG A 129 -1.53 3.18 -4.08
N LEU A 130 -0.75 2.13 -4.25
CA LEU A 130 -1.02 0.80 -3.71
C LEU A 130 0.15 0.37 -2.84
N GLN A 131 -0.14 -0.02 -1.61
CA GLN A 131 0.83 -0.51 -0.65
C GLN A 131 0.39 -1.90 -0.19
N LEU A 132 1.23 -2.91 -0.43
CA LEU A 132 1.03 -4.27 0.07
C LEU A 132 2.16 -4.58 1.07
N LEU A 133 1.78 -4.97 2.28
CA LEU A 133 2.67 -5.09 3.42
C LEU A 133 2.53 -6.47 4.03
N ARG A 134 3.61 -6.96 4.64
CA ARG A 134 3.65 -8.27 5.30
C ARG A 134 3.16 -9.38 4.37
N ILE A 135 3.47 -9.27 3.08
CA ILE A 135 3.21 -10.34 2.12
C ILE A 135 4.17 -11.48 2.46
N LEU A 136 3.62 -12.68 2.62
CA LEU A 136 4.40 -13.91 2.83
C LEU A 136 4.73 -14.56 1.50
N ASP A 137 3.76 -14.57 0.58
CA ASP A 137 3.92 -15.16 -0.74
C ASP A 137 3.16 -14.36 -1.79
N LEU A 138 3.66 -14.37 -3.02
CA LEU A 138 3.04 -13.75 -4.18
C LEU A 138 2.00 -14.71 -4.78
N PRO A 139 0.90 -14.20 -5.37
CA PRO A 139 -0.06 -15.06 -6.04
C PRO A 139 0.63 -15.81 -7.20
N PRO A 140 0.16 -17.01 -7.57
CA PRO A 140 0.76 -17.82 -8.63
C PRO A 140 0.93 -17.04 -9.95
N GLU A 141 1.95 -17.40 -10.74
CA GLU A 141 2.46 -16.63 -11.90
C GLU A 141 1.46 -16.42 -13.06
N ASP A 142 0.27 -17.01 -13.02
CA ASP A 142 -0.65 -17.00 -14.16
C ASP A 142 -1.35 -15.64 -14.37
N ASP A 143 -1.08 -14.62 -13.54
CA ASP A 143 -1.83 -13.37 -13.50
C ASP A 143 -0.94 -12.10 -13.61
N ASP A 144 0.08 -12.15 -14.48
CA ASP A 144 0.96 -11.00 -14.80
C ASP A 144 0.19 -9.73 -15.27
N GLY A 145 -1.11 -9.83 -15.56
CA GLY A 145 -1.97 -8.72 -15.98
C GLY A 145 -2.80 -8.06 -14.88
N LEU A 146 -2.71 -8.51 -13.63
CA LEU A 146 -3.66 -8.09 -12.59
C LEU A 146 -3.58 -6.59 -12.26
N LEU A 147 -2.38 -6.03 -12.09
CA LEU A 147 -2.21 -4.62 -11.71
C LEU A 147 -2.74 -3.63 -12.77
N PRO A 148 -2.48 -3.81 -14.08
CA PRO A 148 -3.09 -3.00 -15.15
C PRO A 148 -4.62 -3.04 -15.14
N VAL A 149 -5.22 -4.19 -14.82
CA VAL A 149 -6.67 -4.35 -14.77
C VAL A 149 -7.25 -3.71 -13.51
N LEU A 150 -6.62 -3.94 -12.36
CA LEU A 150 -7.05 -3.44 -11.06
C LEU A 150 -6.90 -1.92 -10.96
N ALA A 151 -5.74 -1.39 -11.33
CA ALA A 151 -5.32 -0.01 -11.08
C ALA A 151 -4.59 0.58 -12.30
N PRO A 152 -5.31 0.87 -13.41
CA PRO A 152 -4.70 1.41 -14.63
C PRO A 152 -4.04 2.78 -14.44
N ALA A 153 -4.43 3.54 -13.41
CA ALA A 153 -3.85 4.84 -13.06
C ALA A 153 -2.81 4.76 -11.92
N LEU A 154 -2.33 3.56 -11.57
CA LEU A 154 -1.37 3.38 -10.49
C LEU A 154 -0.06 4.10 -10.80
N THR A 155 0.32 5.04 -9.95
CA THR A 155 1.55 5.81 -10.09
C THR A 155 2.64 5.35 -9.12
N HIS A 156 2.26 4.86 -7.94
CA HIS A 156 3.18 4.40 -6.92
C HIS A 156 2.76 3.03 -6.40
N PHE A 157 3.72 2.12 -6.29
CA PHE A 157 3.50 0.78 -5.79
C PHE A 157 4.54 0.45 -4.72
N LYS A 158 4.11 0.12 -3.51
CA LYS A 158 4.98 -0.26 -2.39
C LYS A 158 4.71 -1.70 -1.99
N LEU A 159 5.77 -2.48 -1.93
CA LEU A 159 5.77 -3.86 -1.47
C LEU A 159 6.69 -3.98 -0.25
N ALA A 160 6.15 -4.41 0.87
CA ALA A 160 6.94 -4.83 2.02
C ALA A 160 6.73 -6.33 2.27
N PHE A 161 7.81 -7.09 2.14
CA PHE A 161 7.83 -8.52 2.37
C PHE A 161 8.30 -8.81 3.79
N ARG A 162 7.61 -9.70 4.49
CA ARG A 162 8.15 -10.30 5.71
C ARG A 162 8.98 -11.49 5.28
N VAL A 163 10.29 -11.35 5.37
CA VAL A 163 11.29 -12.37 5.07
C VAL A 163 10.97 -13.25 3.84
N PRO A 164 11.18 -12.73 2.62
CA PRO A 164 10.87 -13.50 1.42
C PRO A 164 11.82 -14.69 1.27
N SER A 165 11.30 -15.83 0.80
CA SER A 165 12.15 -16.94 0.36
C SER A 165 12.99 -16.53 -0.86
N ALA A 166 14.10 -17.22 -1.11
CA ALA A 166 14.90 -17.00 -2.32
C ALA A 166 14.05 -17.11 -3.60
N ALA A 167 13.08 -18.03 -3.63
CA ALA A 167 12.14 -18.18 -4.74
C ALA A 167 11.26 -16.93 -4.94
N VAL A 168 10.72 -16.35 -3.85
CA VAL A 168 9.94 -15.10 -3.91
C VAL A 168 10.81 -13.95 -4.39
N LEU A 169 12.06 -13.85 -3.94
CA LEU A 169 13.00 -12.84 -4.42
C LEU A 169 13.25 -12.97 -5.93
N VAL A 170 13.62 -14.17 -6.40
CA VAL A 170 13.81 -14.42 -7.84
C VAL A 170 12.58 -14.02 -8.65
N LYS A 171 11.38 -14.35 -8.17
CA LYS A 171 10.12 -13.98 -8.81
C LYS A 171 9.93 -12.47 -8.86
N ILE A 172 10.14 -11.75 -7.75
CA ILE A 172 10.13 -10.29 -7.69
C ILE A 172 11.05 -9.71 -8.78
N PHE A 173 12.29 -10.19 -8.91
CA PHE A 173 13.20 -9.70 -9.94
C PHE A 173 12.73 -9.98 -11.34
N LYS A 174 12.26 -11.19 -11.62
CA LYS A 174 11.70 -11.56 -12.92
C LYS A 174 10.53 -10.64 -13.29
N THR A 175 9.68 -10.29 -12.34
CA THR A 175 8.55 -9.38 -12.55
C THR A 175 9.00 -7.92 -12.75
N PHE A 176 9.95 -7.41 -11.95
CA PHE A 176 10.38 -6.01 -12.02
C PHE A 176 11.39 -5.71 -13.12
N ARG A 177 12.15 -6.70 -13.59
CA ARG A 177 13.18 -6.49 -14.61
C ARG A 177 12.62 -5.84 -15.89
N PRO A 178 11.53 -6.35 -16.51
CA PRO A 178 10.91 -5.70 -17.68
C PRO A 178 10.43 -4.27 -17.41
N TYR A 179 9.98 -3.96 -16.19
CA TYR A 179 9.58 -2.61 -15.79
C TYR A 179 10.78 -1.65 -15.72
N LEU A 180 11.90 -2.11 -15.17
CA LEU A 180 13.14 -1.33 -15.13
C LEU A 180 13.67 -1.08 -16.54
N ASP A 181 13.72 -2.12 -17.38
CA ASP A 181 14.17 -2.03 -18.77
C ASP A 181 13.28 -1.02 -19.55
N MET A 182 11.95 -1.07 -19.37
CA MET A 182 11.01 -0.09 -19.94
C MET A 182 11.29 1.32 -19.44
N THR A 183 11.51 1.48 -18.14
CA THR A 183 11.72 2.80 -17.55
C THR A 183 13.01 3.44 -18.03
N ILE A 184 14.09 2.66 -18.11
CA ILE A 184 15.37 3.09 -18.68
C ILE A 184 15.19 3.45 -20.16
N ALA A 185 14.50 2.60 -20.94
CA ALA A 185 14.21 2.87 -22.34
C ALA A 185 13.35 4.13 -22.53
N ARG A 186 12.41 4.43 -21.63
CA ARG A 186 11.61 5.67 -21.66
C ARG A 186 12.47 6.92 -21.50
N ILE A 187 13.54 6.84 -20.70
CA ILE A 187 14.48 7.95 -20.48
C ILE A 187 15.43 8.09 -21.67
N LEU A 188 16.03 6.99 -22.12
CA LEU A 188 17.07 7.01 -23.16
C LEU A 188 16.49 7.09 -24.59
N HIS A 189 15.36 6.43 -24.83
CA HIS A 189 14.78 6.20 -26.16
C HIS A 189 13.22 6.27 -26.14
N PRO A 190 12.63 7.47 -26.00
CA PRO A 190 11.17 7.63 -25.86
C PRO A 190 10.34 6.97 -26.97
N ASN A 191 10.88 6.88 -28.20
CA ASN A 191 10.20 6.29 -29.34
C ASN A 191 10.06 4.76 -29.27
N ILE A 192 10.91 4.07 -28.50
CA ILE A 192 10.91 2.60 -28.38
C ILE A 192 10.08 2.14 -27.17
N ALA A 193 9.81 3.04 -26.22
CA ALA A 193 9.19 2.71 -24.94
C ALA A 193 7.78 2.10 -25.07
N LEU A 194 7.00 2.48 -26.10
CA LEU A 194 5.66 1.97 -26.35
C LEU A 194 5.64 0.46 -26.66
N ASP A 195 6.60 -0.03 -27.44
CA ASP A 195 6.68 -1.44 -27.81
C ASP A 195 7.14 -2.32 -26.63
N ILE A 196 7.90 -1.75 -25.70
CA ILE A 196 8.37 -2.41 -24.48
C ILE A 196 7.26 -2.41 -23.42
N ALA A 197 6.44 -1.35 -23.38
CA ALA A 197 5.34 -1.23 -22.42
C ALA A 197 4.31 -2.37 -22.51
N ALA A 198 4.14 -2.96 -23.71
CA ALA A 198 3.27 -4.12 -23.91
C ALA A 198 3.80 -5.42 -23.28
N LYS A 199 5.07 -5.47 -22.85
CA LYS A 199 5.73 -6.68 -22.37
C LYS A 199 5.77 -6.82 -20.85
N HIS A 200 5.48 -5.77 -20.08
CA HIS A 200 5.54 -5.81 -18.62
C HIS A 200 4.14 -5.88 -17.98
N GLY A 201 4.06 -6.54 -16.83
CA GLY A 201 2.83 -6.70 -16.05
C GLY A 201 2.37 -5.47 -15.25
N PHE A 202 3.01 -4.31 -15.43
CA PHE A 202 2.68 -3.08 -14.70
C PHE A 202 1.87 -2.07 -15.52
N PRO A 203 1.09 -1.19 -14.88
CA PRO A 203 0.45 -0.05 -15.55
C PRO A 203 1.50 0.90 -16.17
N ILE A 204 1.22 1.44 -17.36
CA ILE A 204 2.09 2.44 -18.03
C ILE A 204 2.23 3.72 -17.20
N SER A 205 1.23 4.01 -16.38
CA SER A 205 1.20 5.13 -15.44
C SER A 205 2.15 4.95 -14.24
N LEU A 206 2.69 3.75 -14.02
CA LEU A 206 3.54 3.44 -12.87
C LEU A 206 4.87 4.19 -12.97
N ARG A 207 5.12 5.03 -11.99
CA ARG A 207 6.31 5.88 -11.92
C ARG A 207 7.32 5.37 -10.91
N ARG A 208 6.83 4.78 -9.82
CA ARG A 208 7.67 4.38 -8.70
C ARG A 208 7.24 3.06 -8.08
N VAL A 209 8.23 2.22 -7.84
CA VAL A 209 8.16 1.01 -7.05
C VAL A 209 9.03 1.19 -5.81
N VAL A 210 8.49 0.86 -4.65
CA VAL A 210 9.22 0.83 -3.38
C VAL A 210 9.22 -0.60 -2.87
N LEU A 211 10.39 -1.20 -2.72
CA LEU A 211 10.57 -2.51 -2.11
C LEU A 211 11.11 -2.35 -0.70
N ARG A 212 10.58 -3.14 0.23
CA ARG A 212 11.08 -3.23 1.60
C ARG A 212 11.07 -4.69 2.04
N PHE A 213 12.08 -5.07 2.81
CA PHE A 213 12.24 -6.41 3.34
C PHE A 213 12.32 -6.32 4.85
N ASP A 214 11.30 -6.82 5.55
CA ASP A 214 11.19 -6.78 7.00
C ASP A 214 11.76 -8.06 7.61
N ILE A 215 12.73 -7.91 8.52
CA ILE A 215 13.36 -9.00 9.27
C ILE A 215 12.72 -9.01 10.67
N PRO A 216 12.02 -10.08 11.09
CA PRO A 216 11.45 -10.21 12.42
C PRO A 216 12.56 -10.22 13.47
N ALA A 217 12.32 -9.60 14.62
CA ALA A 217 13.32 -9.59 15.69
C ALA A 217 13.25 -10.81 16.59
N ASP A 218 12.08 -11.44 16.69
CA ASP A 218 11.82 -12.58 17.57
C ASP A 218 12.35 -13.93 17.04
N THR A 219 13.43 -13.93 16.27
CA THR A 219 14.19 -15.17 16.07
C THR A 219 14.96 -15.45 17.36
N SER A 220 14.26 -16.09 18.30
CA SER A 220 14.77 -16.61 19.57
C SER A 220 16.10 -17.35 19.41
N GLU A 221 16.85 -17.42 20.51
CA GLU A 221 18.22 -17.95 20.75
C GLU A 221 18.60 -19.34 20.18
N ASP A 222 17.80 -19.95 19.30
CA ASP A 222 18.20 -21.08 18.46
C ASP A 222 19.05 -20.56 17.29
N ASP A 223 20.24 -20.06 17.65
CA ASP A 223 21.16 -19.25 16.83
C ASP A 223 21.51 -19.86 15.46
N ASP A 224 21.46 -21.19 15.32
CA ASP A 224 21.94 -21.90 14.13
C ASP A 224 20.95 -21.84 12.95
N VAL A 225 19.65 -21.98 13.20
CA VAL A 225 18.62 -21.95 12.13
C VAL A 225 18.44 -20.53 11.61
N ASP A 226 18.53 -19.55 12.51
CA ASP A 226 18.42 -18.13 12.18
C ASP A 226 19.65 -17.64 11.38
N LEU A 227 20.86 -18.11 11.71
CA LEU A 227 22.07 -17.71 10.98
C LEU A 227 22.06 -18.18 9.52
N ALA A 228 21.73 -19.45 9.27
CA ALA A 228 21.67 -19.99 7.91
C ALA A 228 20.63 -19.25 7.06
N TYR A 229 19.48 -18.94 7.64
CA TYR A 229 18.41 -18.21 6.98
C TYR A 229 18.78 -16.75 6.70
N ARG A 230 19.38 -16.05 7.67
CA ARG A 230 19.92 -14.70 7.48
C ARG A 230 20.99 -14.65 6.39
N GLN A 231 21.84 -15.68 6.31
CA GLN A 231 22.84 -15.80 5.25
C GLN A 231 22.20 -16.01 3.87
N GLU A 232 21.13 -16.82 3.76
CA GLU A 232 20.40 -17.00 2.51
C GLU A 232 19.76 -15.69 2.04
N ILE A 233 19.09 -14.95 2.92
CA ILE A 233 18.49 -13.64 2.61
C ILE A 233 19.59 -12.65 2.20
N LYS A 234 20.69 -12.60 2.95
CA LYS A 234 21.82 -11.73 2.64
C LYS A 234 22.39 -12.05 1.26
N ALA A 235 22.64 -13.31 0.95
CA ALA A 235 23.13 -13.74 -0.36
C ALA A 235 22.12 -13.39 -1.47
N ALA A 236 20.83 -13.55 -1.21
CA ALA A 236 19.80 -13.16 -2.16
C ALA A 236 19.81 -11.65 -2.39
N LEU A 237 19.89 -10.82 -1.33
CA LEU A 237 20.03 -9.36 -1.41
C LEU A 237 21.33 -8.93 -2.11
N GLU A 238 22.44 -9.65 -1.93
CA GLU A 238 23.69 -9.42 -2.66
C GLU A 238 23.52 -9.73 -4.16
N ASN A 239 22.78 -10.80 -4.51
CA ASN A 239 22.43 -11.09 -5.90
C ASN A 239 21.53 -9.99 -6.49
N VAL A 240 20.61 -9.42 -5.70
CA VAL A 240 19.81 -8.25 -6.09
C VAL A 240 20.71 -7.07 -6.41
N ALA A 241 21.61 -6.73 -5.48
CA ALA A 241 22.54 -5.63 -5.65
C ALA A 241 23.40 -5.82 -6.90
N SER A 242 23.93 -7.03 -7.10
CA SER A 242 24.69 -7.37 -8.31
C SER A 242 23.85 -7.28 -9.59
N LEU A 243 22.55 -7.59 -9.55
CA LEU A 243 21.66 -7.48 -10.70
C LEU A 243 21.31 -6.04 -11.02
N ILE A 244 21.16 -5.20 -9.99
CA ILE A 244 21.08 -3.74 -10.12
C ILE A 244 22.39 -3.22 -10.71
N ASP A 245 23.55 -3.66 -10.22
CA ASP A 245 24.86 -3.30 -10.76
C ASP A 245 25.06 -3.79 -12.21
N ALA A 246 24.48 -4.91 -12.60
CA ALA A 246 24.46 -5.35 -14.00
C ALA A 246 23.56 -4.46 -14.88
N LEU A 247 22.58 -3.77 -14.29
CA LEU A 247 21.82 -2.70 -14.92
C LEU A 247 22.58 -1.35 -14.90
N VAL A 248 23.66 -1.24 -14.11
CA VAL A 248 24.45 -0.01 -13.91
C VAL A 248 25.23 0.54 -15.12
N PRO A 249 25.67 -0.23 -16.14
CA PRO A 249 26.42 0.32 -17.26
C PRO A 249 25.67 1.46 -17.96
N ASP A 250 24.36 1.31 -18.13
CA ASP A 250 23.47 2.35 -18.65
C ASP A 250 23.00 3.32 -17.57
N PHE A 251 23.02 2.90 -16.30
CA PHE A 251 22.54 3.68 -15.15
C PHE A 251 23.40 4.92 -14.90
N GLN A 252 24.73 4.85 -15.08
CA GLN A 252 25.59 6.03 -14.98
C GLN A 252 25.20 7.13 -15.97
N ALA A 253 24.79 6.76 -17.19
CA ALA A 253 24.34 7.71 -18.20
C ALA A 253 23.01 8.38 -17.83
N ILE A 254 22.20 7.75 -16.98
CA ILE A 254 20.89 8.27 -16.56
C ILE A 254 20.90 8.92 -15.15
N ILE A 255 22.01 8.86 -14.40
CA ILE A 255 22.17 9.56 -13.10
C ILE A 255 21.69 11.02 -13.13
N PRO A 256 22.04 11.84 -14.15
CA PRO A 256 21.58 13.24 -14.21
C PRO A 256 20.05 13.40 -14.34
N TYR A 257 19.34 12.35 -14.77
CA TYR A 257 17.88 12.37 -14.94
C TYR A 257 17.15 11.84 -13.69
N PHE A 258 17.84 11.16 -12.78
CA PHE A 258 17.25 10.62 -11.55
C PHE A 258 16.93 11.65 -10.48
N PHE A 259 17.34 12.91 -10.64
CA PHE A 259 16.95 13.98 -9.73
C PHE A 259 15.45 14.28 -9.73
N LEU A 260 14.68 13.75 -10.69
CA LEU A 260 13.23 13.98 -10.78
C LEU A 260 12.43 12.87 -10.09
N GLU A 261 12.59 11.60 -10.45
CA GLU A 261 11.90 10.48 -9.80
C GLU A 261 12.70 9.16 -9.97
N ILE A 262 13.24 8.59 -8.89
CA ILE A 262 13.82 7.24 -8.90
C ILE A 262 12.68 6.19 -9.07
N PRO A 263 12.74 5.30 -10.07
CA PRO A 263 11.63 4.39 -10.39
C PRO A 263 11.59 3.13 -9.52
N LEU A 264 12.72 2.74 -8.93
CA LEU A 264 12.79 1.64 -7.97
C LEU A 264 13.61 2.09 -6.76
N VAL A 265 12.99 2.07 -5.59
CA VAL A 265 13.62 2.37 -4.31
C VAL A 265 13.59 1.11 -3.46
N VAL A 266 14.74 0.68 -2.96
CA VAL A 266 14.82 -0.40 -1.97
C VAL A 266 15.08 0.25 -0.62
N LEU A 267 14.10 0.20 0.26
CA LEU A 267 14.21 0.74 1.62
C LEU A 267 14.99 -0.22 2.52
N PRO A 268 15.74 0.30 3.51
CA PRO A 268 16.34 -0.54 4.52
C PRO A 268 15.26 -1.37 5.23
N SER A 269 15.66 -2.54 5.73
CA SER A 269 14.82 -3.32 6.63
C SER A 269 14.49 -2.44 7.84
N ALA A 270 13.22 -2.36 8.23
CA ALA A 270 12.94 -1.83 9.56
C ALA A 270 13.23 -2.92 10.57
N ASN A 271 13.81 -2.52 11.70
CA ASN A 271 13.97 -3.43 12.81
C ASN A 271 12.59 -3.68 13.43
N VAL A 272 11.96 -4.76 12.98
CA VAL A 272 10.59 -5.13 13.30
C VAL A 272 10.39 -5.29 14.82
N GLY A 273 11.45 -5.66 15.54
CA GLY A 273 11.41 -5.87 17.00
C GLY A 273 11.23 -4.64 17.85
N GLU A 274 11.59 -3.47 17.33
CA GLU A 274 11.31 -2.23 18.08
C GLU A 274 9.80 -2.01 18.25
N TYR A 275 8.98 -2.65 17.41
CA TYR A 275 7.51 -2.60 17.48
C TYR A 275 6.90 -3.75 18.29
N GLU A 276 7.65 -4.83 18.55
CA GLU A 276 7.17 -5.99 19.32
C GLU A 276 7.42 -5.80 20.84
N GLY A 277 8.49 -5.09 21.20
CA GLY A 277 8.96 -4.97 22.58
C GLY A 277 8.24 -3.97 23.50
N ASP A 278 7.31 -3.16 23.00
CA ASP A 278 6.58 -2.15 23.79
C ASP A 278 5.29 -2.70 24.47
N GLY A 279 5.05 -4.01 24.35
CA GLY A 279 3.84 -4.67 24.86
C GLY A 279 2.63 -4.55 23.93
N ALA A 280 2.76 -3.88 22.78
CA ALA A 280 1.76 -3.86 21.71
C ALA A 280 2.02 -4.95 20.64
N GLY A 281 3.07 -5.75 20.82
CA GLY A 281 3.49 -6.83 19.91
C GLY A 281 2.77 -8.16 20.05
N GLU A 282 2.24 -8.50 21.24
CA GLU A 282 1.60 -9.81 21.47
C GLU A 282 0.18 -9.93 20.91
N ASP A 283 -0.46 -8.80 20.58
CA ASP A 283 -1.81 -8.74 20.00
C ASP A 283 -1.87 -8.03 18.63
N GLY A 284 -0.71 -7.78 18.02
CA GLY A 284 -0.56 -7.21 16.69
C GLY A 284 -0.99 -5.75 16.57
N ARG A 285 -1.40 -5.09 17.66
CA ARG A 285 -1.89 -3.71 17.64
C ARG A 285 -0.79 -2.69 17.43
N GLY A 286 0.41 -2.90 17.96
CA GLY A 286 1.55 -1.99 17.79
C GLY A 286 1.88 -1.76 16.31
N TYR A 287 1.84 -2.83 15.53
CA TYR A 287 1.97 -2.76 14.07
C TYR A 287 0.84 -1.98 13.41
N ALA A 288 -0.41 -2.26 13.80
CA ALA A 288 -1.56 -1.58 13.22
C ALA A 288 -1.46 -0.07 13.49
N GLU A 289 -1.02 0.34 14.66
CA GLU A 289 -0.82 1.74 15.01
C GLU A 289 0.27 2.41 14.17
N GLU A 290 1.42 1.76 13.96
CA GLU A 290 2.47 2.27 13.05
C GLU A 290 1.98 2.40 11.61
N PHE A 291 1.23 1.41 11.11
CA PHE A 291 0.63 1.50 9.78
C PHE A 291 -0.39 2.63 9.70
N VAL A 292 -1.19 2.84 10.75
CA VAL A 292 -2.11 3.97 10.83
C VAL A 292 -1.31 5.29 10.85
N LYS A 293 -0.24 5.40 11.64
CA LYS A 293 0.62 6.61 11.66
C LYS A 293 1.23 6.90 10.29
N GLY A 294 1.80 5.89 9.63
CA GLY A 294 2.33 6.02 8.28
C GLY A 294 1.25 6.41 7.29
N TRP A 295 0.11 5.74 7.31
CA TRP A 295 -1.05 6.06 6.47
C TRP A 295 -1.56 7.50 6.69
N VAL A 296 -1.63 7.97 7.93
CA VAL A 296 -1.98 9.36 8.27
C VAL A 296 -0.93 10.32 7.75
N ALA A 297 0.36 10.01 7.88
CA ALA A 297 1.43 10.83 7.34
C ALA A 297 1.34 10.95 5.81
N VAL A 298 1.01 9.86 5.11
CA VAL A 298 0.81 9.86 3.64
C VAL A 298 -0.38 10.74 3.26
N ASN A 299 -1.53 10.56 3.90
CA ASN A 299 -2.74 11.30 3.58
C ASN A 299 -2.66 12.78 3.96
N SER A 300 -1.85 13.13 4.97
CA SER A 300 -1.58 14.52 5.37
C SER A 300 -0.45 15.18 4.57
N GLY A 301 0.14 14.49 3.59
CA GLY A 301 1.24 15.00 2.76
C GLY A 301 2.56 15.17 3.50
N LYS A 302 2.70 14.56 4.68
CA LYS A 302 3.91 14.62 5.53
C LYS A 302 4.88 13.47 5.26
N ASP A 303 4.40 12.36 4.71
CA ASP A 303 5.23 11.18 4.52
C ASP A 303 6.11 11.29 3.27
N LEU A 304 7.41 11.42 3.49
CA LEU A 304 8.43 11.34 2.46
C LEU A 304 8.76 9.89 2.06
N THR A 305 8.19 8.85 2.68
CA THR A 305 8.57 7.46 2.37
C THR A 305 8.08 6.96 1.00
N TRP A 306 7.27 7.77 0.30
CA TRP A 306 6.96 7.61 -1.12
C TRP A 306 7.83 8.49 -2.03
N THR A 307 8.57 9.47 -1.49
CA THR A 307 9.43 10.44 -2.21
C THR A 307 10.90 10.06 -2.17
#